data_AF-A0A9C8N2A4-F1
#
_entry.id   AF-A0A9C8N2A4-F1
#
_cell.length_a   1.000
_cell.length_b   1.000
_cell.length_c   1.000
_cell.angle_alpha   90.00
_cell.angle_beta   90.00
_cell.angle_gamma   90.00
#
_symmetry.space_group_name_H-M   'P 1'
#
loop_
_entity.id
_entity.type
_entity.pdbx_description
1 polymer ?
#
loop_
_entity_poly.entity_id
_entity_poly.type
_entity_poly.pdbx_seq_one_letter_code
_entity_poly.pdbx_strand_id
1 'polypeptide(L)'
;MNKCFTSITAYLVGFLILGIFCGTQFASAQANSIRTDVTFNWADTQTTLNDPANLQSISIDGVDYNTFVVPSSYEMTRLGPGGHGENNIWMNGTLSISGSDKPNWATGALQAYQSLNLNNYFQSGNTGDNFCGDYSAITTTDAQIQTIRYNPGIPSNPDGVIAITERGGNNCMYIELYGIPTAGGSEQLLGRTFIRNQGNLTGVRPQAPPTSNSDYWSSGRNNENNQIIGIALYELSELAPVGSIITSIRYMGATTDHGDGKFFLMQTYAEDDTLRIKLDREGNGDIAANDNVPSGSTYTLNTSTSNGNLTFNSDGTFNYVPNPGFTGNDSFEYEVCLPAPNTGVCDEGTAVIIIRLEAIFDPINVSQNSVNTVINVLDNDNFGSSGPRISGAITDFTLPTHGTISLSDNGTPIDSYDDYFSYTPNTDFIGTDFFNYEITDAGGSVDVASVYITTALDSDSDGLNDITDLDDDND
;
A
#
# COMPACT_ATOMS: atom_id res chain seq x y z
N MET A 1 -22.64 7.58 36.02
CA MET A 1 -22.35 7.28 37.45
C MET A 1 -21.89 5.83 37.48
N ASN A 2 -20.65 5.43 37.78
CA ASN A 2 -19.59 6.00 38.61
C ASN A 2 -18.23 5.95 37.90
N LYS A 3 -17.41 6.97 38.16
CA LYS A 3 -15.97 6.99 37.88
C LYS A 3 -15.23 6.14 38.92
N CYS A 4 -14.11 5.52 38.53
CA CYS A 4 -12.96 5.38 39.42
C CYS A 4 -11.67 5.41 38.58
N PHE A 5 -10.80 6.38 38.89
CA PHE A 5 -9.43 6.51 38.40
C PHE A 5 -8.49 6.13 39.56
N THR A 6 -7.34 5.50 39.25
CA THR A 6 -5.97 5.66 39.81
C THR A 6 -5.16 4.41 39.43
N SER A 7 -4.12 4.52 38.58
CA SER A 7 -2.72 4.95 38.81
C SER A 7 -1.76 3.78 39.13
N ILE A 8 -0.93 3.47 38.11
CA ILE A 8 0.48 3.03 38.07
C ILE A 8 1.06 2.23 39.26
N THR A 9 1.58 1.03 38.97
CA THR A 9 2.89 0.56 39.44
C THR A 9 3.36 -0.63 38.61
N ALA A 10 4.56 -0.50 38.02
CA ALA A 10 5.24 -1.54 37.28
C ALA A 10 5.74 -2.64 38.23
N TYR A 11 5.41 -3.90 37.93
CA TYR A 11 6.17 -5.05 38.40
C TYR A 11 6.44 -5.98 37.21
N LEU A 12 7.72 -6.14 36.94
CA LEU A 12 8.32 -7.08 36.00
C LEU A 12 7.96 -8.51 36.46
N VAL A 13 7.04 -9.18 35.77
CA VAL A 13 6.81 -10.62 35.93
C VAL A 13 6.77 -11.23 34.53
N GLY A 14 7.79 -12.05 34.25
CA GLY A 14 7.96 -12.72 32.97
C GLY A 14 6.75 -13.56 32.61
N PHE A 15 6.02 -13.14 31.58
CA PHE A 15 5.07 -13.99 30.90
C PHE A 15 5.86 -14.86 29.93
N LEU A 16 5.89 -16.15 30.24
CA LEU A 16 6.13 -17.21 29.27
C LEU A 16 5.10 -17.01 28.15
N ILE A 17 5.51 -16.41 27.02
CA ILE A 17 4.71 -16.37 25.80
C ILE A 17 4.62 -17.83 25.36
N LEU A 18 3.56 -18.49 25.78
CA LEU A 18 3.09 -19.70 25.12
C LEU A 18 2.65 -19.23 23.74
N GLY A 19 3.57 -19.27 22.77
CA GLY A 19 3.27 -19.04 21.38
C GLY A 19 2.22 -20.05 20.97
N ILE A 20 0.95 -19.65 21.03
CA ILE A 20 -0.10 -20.32 20.28
C ILE A 20 0.27 -20.05 18.84
N PHE A 21 1.01 -21.00 18.24
CA PHE A 21 0.99 -21.18 16.81
C PHE A 21 -0.48 -21.42 16.45
N CYS A 22 -1.20 -20.34 16.15
CA CYS A 22 -2.41 -20.41 15.38
C CYS A 22 -1.95 -20.83 13.99
N GLY A 23 -1.73 -22.13 13.81
CA GLY A 23 -1.66 -22.70 12.48
C GLY A 23 -2.97 -22.34 11.83
N THR A 24 -2.94 -21.44 10.85
CA THR A 24 -4.09 -21.15 10.01
C THR A 24 -4.47 -22.44 9.32
N GLN A 25 -5.40 -23.19 9.90
CA GLN A 25 -6.14 -24.17 9.14
C GLN A 25 -6.83 -23.36 8.04
N PHE A 26 -6.40 -23.55 6.79
CA PHE A 26 -7.16 -23.12 5.62
C PHE A 26 -8.50 -23.87 5.66
N ALA A 27 -9.46 -23.31 6.40
CA ALA A 27 -10.81 -23.81 6.43
C ALA A 27 -11.31 -23.83 4.99
N SER A 28 -12.04 -24.89 4.64
CA SER A 28 -12.68 -25.15 3.36
C SER A 28 -13.80 -24.15 3.04
N ALA A 29 -13.51 -22.86 3.19
CA ALA A 29 -14.45 -21.78 2.95
C ALA A 29 -14.42 -21.41 1.47
N GLN A 30 -15.60 -21.35 0.88
CA GLN A 30 -15.84 -20.81 -0.45
C GLN A 30 -15.60 -19.29 -0.40
N ALA A 31 -14.72 -18.77 -1.25
CA ALA A 31 -14.49 -17.33 -1.38
C ALA A 31 -15.73 -16.63 -1.91
N ASN A 32 -15.93 -15.38 -1.50
CA ASN A 32 -17.02 -14.54 -1.98
C ASN A 32 -16.62 -13.85 -3.28
N SER A 33 -17.42 -14.04 -4.34
CA SER A 33 -17.22 -13.34 -5.60
C SER A 33 -17.75 -11.90 -5.51
N ILE A 34 -17.04 -10.98 -6.19
CA ILE A 34 -17.48 -9.60 -6.39
C ILE A 34 -18.68 -9.62 -7.34
N ARG A 35 -19.80 -9.03 -6.90
CA ARG A 35 -21.14 -9.20 -7.53
C ARG A 35 -21.88 -7.89 -7.79
N THR A 36 -21.30 -6.75 -7.43
CA THR A 36 -21.88 -5.41 -7.60
C THR A 36 -20.87 -4.48 -8.24
N ASP A 37 -21.38 -3.43 -8.90
CA ASP A 37 -20.58 -2.28 -9.35
C ASP A 37 -19.34 -2.61 -10.21
N VAL A 38 -19.48 -3.64 -11.05
CA VAL A 38 -18.48 -4.03 -12.05
C VAL A 38 -18.87 -3.55 -13.44
N THR A 39 -17.91 -2.97 -14.16
CA THR A 39 -18.00 -2.68 -15.60
C THR A 39 -16.77 -3.22 -16.32
N PHE A 40 -16.95 -3.93 -17.44
CA PHE A 40 -15.83 -4.37 -18.28
C PHE A 40 -15.63 -3.40 -19.44
N ASN A 41 -14.47 -2.76 -19.50
CA ASN A 41 -14.13 -1.81 -20.55
C ASN A 41 -13.29 -2.51 -21.62
N TRP A 42 -13.63 -2.31 -22.88
CA TRP A 42 -13.04 -3.02 -24.01
C TRP A 42 -12.27 -2.08 -24.91
N ALA A 43 -11.08 -2.50 -25.34
CA ALA A 43 -10.23 -1.73 -26.24
C ALA A 43 -10.70 -1.78 -27.71
N ASP A 44 -11.67 -2.65 -28.02
CA ASP A 44 -12.15 -2.89 -29.38
C ASP A 44 -13.67 -2.90 -29.49
N THR A 45 -14.15 -3.06 -30.73
CA THR A 45 -15.55 -3.36 -31.03
C THR A 45 -15.63 -4.76 -31.64
N GLN A 46 -16.50 -5.60 -31.11
CA GLN A 46 -16.78 -6.94 -31.65
C GLN A 46 -17.98 -6.86 -32.59
N THR A 47 -17.72 -6.85 -33.89
CA THR A 47 -18.76 -6.82 -34.94
C THR A 47 -19.22 -8.22 -35.33
N THR A 48 -18.31 -9.20 -35.26
CA THR A 48 -18.56 -10.63 -35.48
C THR A 48 -18.08 -11.46 -34.30
N LEU A 49 -18.59 -12.67 -34.16
CA LEU A 49 -18.19 -13.59 -33.08
C LEU A 49 -16.72 -14.05 -33.17
N ASN A 50 -16.08 -13.86 -34.33
CA ASN A 50 -14.66 -14.17 -34.52
C ASN A 50 -13.77 -12.96 -34.24
N ASP A 51 -14.33 -11.76 -34.06
CA ASP A 51 -13.50 -10.59 -33.77
C ASP A 51 -12.89 -10.71 -32.37
N PRO A 52 -11.74 -10.05 -32.11
CA PRO A 52 -11.17 -9.98 -30.78
C PRO A 52 -12.16 -9.49 -29.70
N ALA A 53 -11.88 -9.88 -28.47
CA ALA A 53 -12.49 -9.35 -27.26
C ALA A 53 -11.37 -8.87 -26.32
N ASN A 54 -10.70 -7.77 -26.70
CA ASN A 54 -9.57 -7.21 -25.96
C ASN A 54 -10.07 -6.41 -24.77
N LEU A 55 -9.76 -6.93 -23.58
CA LEU A 55 -10.04 -6.23 -22.33
C LEU A 55 -9.09 -5.03 -22.19
N GLN A 56 -9.64 -3.87 -21.82
CA GLN A 56 -8.87 -2.64 -21.58
C GLN A 56 -8.71 -2.35 -20.09
N SER A 57 -9.80 -2.48 -19.34
CA SER A 57 -9.81 -2.34 -17.88
C SER A 57 -11.07 -3.00 -17.30
N ILE A 58 -11.06 -3.24 -15.99
CA ILE A 58 -12.25 -3.63 -15.23
C ILE A 58 -12.46 -2.56 -14.15
N SER A 59 -13.60 -1.87 -14.21
CA SER A 59 -13.99 -0.93 -13.16
C SER A 59 -14.71 -1.70 -12.05
N ILE A 60 -14.27 -1.55 -10.80
CA ILE A 60 -14.89 -2.18 -9.62
C ILE A 60 -15.01 -1.10 -8.54
N ASP A 61 -16.23 -0.84 -8.07
CA ASP A 61 -16.51 0.17 -7.04
C ASP A 61 -15.94 1.58 -7.37
N GLY A 62 -15.83 1.90 -8.66
CA GLY A 62 -15.30 3.17 -9.15
C GLY A 62 -13.77 3.22 -9.32
N VAL A 63 -13.05 2.13 -9.03
CA VAL A 63 -11.61 1.98 -9.30
C VAL A 63 -11.43 1.25 -10.63
N ASP A 64 -10.60 1.81 -11.52
CA ASP A 64 -10.30 1.25 -12.84
C ASP A 64 -9.02 0.41 -12.81
N TYR A 65 -9.17 -0.92 -12.80
CA TYR A 65 -8.04 -1.85 -12.88
C TYR A 65 -7.61 -2.04 -14.33
N ASN A 66 -6.40 -1.59 -14.67
CA ASN A 66 -5.75 -1.77 -15.97
C ASN A 66 -4.37 -2.47 -15.87
N THR A 67 -3.93 -2.80 -14.65
CA THR A 67 -2.66 -3.46 -14.31
C THR A 67 -2.74 -4.99 -14.44
N PHE A 68 -3.04 -5.49 -15.64
CA PHE A 68 -3.21 -6.93 -15.86
C PHE A 68 -1.87 -7.69 -15.81
N VAL A 69 -1.64 -8.39 -14.71
CA VAL A 69 -0.49 -9.27 -14.55
C VAL A 69 -0.76 -10.63 -15.15
N VAL A 70 0.18 -11.09 -15.97
CA VAL A 70 0.14 -12.35 -16.70
C VAL A 70 1.23 -13.32 -16.23
N PRO A 71 1.04 -14.64 -16.41
CA PRO A 71 2.02 -15.62 -15.95
C PRO A 71 3.31 -15.61 -16.77
N SER A 72 4.38 -16.06 -16.13
CA SER A 72 5.72 -16.27 -16.71
C SER A 72 5.90 -17.65 -17.35
N SER A 73 5.12 -18.65 -16.92
CA SER A 73 5.17 -19.99 -17.49
C SER A 73 3.86 -20.75 -17.29
N TYR A 74 3.71 -21.81 -18.07
CA TYR A 74 2.56 -22.71 -18.08
C TYR A 74 3.04 -24.16 -18.02
N GLU A 75 2.28 -25.01 -17.32
CA GLU A 75 2.53 -26.43 -17.18
C GLU A 75 1.21 -27.22 -17.19
N MET A 76 1.14 -28.27 -18.02
CA MET A 76 0.11 -29.30 -17.92
C MET A 76 0.54 -30.33 -16.86
N THR A 77 0.26 -30.04 -15.59
CA THR A 77 0.68 -30.86 -14.44
C THR A 77 0.07 -32.25 -14.44
N ARG A 78 -1.16 -32.40 -14.94
CA ARG A 78 -1.83 -33.70 -15.14
C ARG A 78 -2.75 -33.60 -16.35
N LEU A 79 -2.68 -34.56 -17.26
CA LEU A 79 -3.45 -34.55 -18.51
C LEU A 79 -4.96 -34.81 -18.34
N GLY A 80 -5.36 -35.48 -17.25
CA GLY A 80 -6.73 -35.93 -17.08
C GLY A 80 -7.13 -37.11 -17.98
N PRO A 81 -8.34 -37.65 -17.79
CA PRO A 81 -8.79 -38.88 -18.47
C PRO A 81 -9.11 -38.68 -19.97
N GLY A 82 -9.46 -37.47 -20.39
CA GLY A 82 -9.77 -37.14 -21.80
C GLY A 82 -8.55 -37.13 -22.73
N GLY A 83 -7.34 -37.14 -22.18
CA GLY A 83 -6.11 -37.22 -22.96
C GLY A 83 -5.77 -35.93 -23.73
N HIS A 84 -4.85 -36.03 -24.68
CA HIS A 84 -4.31 -34.86 -25.38
C HIS A 84 -5.26 -34.23 -26.40
N GLY A 85 -6.07 -35.03 -27.09
CA GLY A 85 -6.83 -34.58 -28.26
C GLY A 85 -7.94 -33.57 -27.96
N GLU A 86 -8.44 -33.57 -26.72
CA GLU A 86 -9.49 -32.65 -26.28
C GLU A 86 -8.95 -31.25 -25.95
N ASN A 87 -7.63 -31.13 -25.76
CA ASN A 87 -6.96 -29.89 -25.42
C ASN A 87 -6.62 -29.09 -26.69
N ASN A 88 -7.18 -27.90 -26.84
CA ASN A 88 -7.02 -27.06 -28.01
C ASN A 88 -6.75 -25.59 -27.62
N ILE A 89 -6.17 -24.82 -28.53
CA ILE A 89 -6.03 -23.37 -28.39
C ILE A 89 -6.67 -22.71 -29.59
N TRP A 90 -7.58 -21.79 -29.34
CA TRP A 90 -8.32 -21.05 -30.35
C TRP A 90 -7.92 -19.58 -30.32
N MET A 91 -7.91 -18.94 -31.49
CA MET A 91 -7.72 -17.51 -31.63
C MET A 91 -8.73 -16.99 -32.64
N ASN A 92 -9.65 -16.13 -32.20
CA ASN A 92 -10.59 -15.42 -33.08
C ASN A 92 -11.37 -16.39 -34.00
N GLY A 93 -11.89 -17.46 -33.41
CA GLY A 93 -12.60 -18.54 -34.11
C GLY A 93 -11.75 -19.47 -34.97
N THR A 94 -10.43 -19.33 -34.95
CA THR A 94 -9.49 -20.22 -35.67
C THR A 94 -8.76 -21.13 -34.69
N LEU A 95 -8.75 -22.43 -34.97
CA LEU A 95 -7.98 -23.41 -34.21
C LEU A 95 -6.48 -23.21 -34.46
N SER A 96 -5.76 -22.74 -33.44
CA SER A 96 -4.33 -22.42 -33.49
C SER A 96 -3.46 -23.65 -33.21
N ILE A 97 -3.78 -24.39 -32.14
CA ILE A 97 -3.09 -25.64 -31.78
C ILE A 97 -4.13 -26.70 -31.46
N SER A 98 -3.99 -27.87 -32.08
CA SER A 98 -4.86 -29.03 -31.84
C SER A 98 -4.11 -30.15 -31.14
N GLY A 99 -4.41 -30.33 -29.86
CA GLY A 99 -3.82 -31.33 -28.99
C GLY A 99 -2.69 -30.80 -28.10
N SER A 100 -2.70 -31.20 -26.83
CA SER A 100 -1.64 -30.87 -25.86
C SER A 100 -0.36 -31.70 -26.00
N ASP A 101 -0.35 -32.68 -26.91
CA ASP A 101 0.83 -33.47 -27.29
C ASP A 101 1.78 -32.72 -28.22
N LYS A 102 1.35 -31.56 -28.75
CA LYS A 102 2.11 -30.81 -29.75
C LYS A 102 3.34 -30.14 -29.13
N PRO A 103 4.51 -30.12 -29.81
CA PRO A 103 5.73 -29.53 -29.27
C PRO A 103 5.62 -28.05 -28.89
N ASN A 104 4.74 -27.30 -29.56
CA ASN A 104 4.50 -25.88 -29.32
C ASN A 104 3.36 -25.61 -28.32
N TRP A 105 2.78 -26.64 -27.69
CA TRP A 105 1.65 -26.50 -26.78
C TRP A 105 1.94 -25.53 -25.63
N ALA A 106 3.01 -25.76 -24.86
CA ALA A 106 3.30 -24.96 -23.67
C ALA A 106 3.52 -23.48 -24.01
N THR A 107 4.23 -23.19 -25.11
CA THR A 107 4.43 -21.82 -25.58
C THR A 107 3.12 -21.19 -26.06
N GLY A 108 2.30 -21.91 -26.82
CA GLY A 108 1.00 -21.41 -27.26
C GLY A 108 0.04 -21.17 -26.09
N ALA A 109 0.02 -22.06 -25.10
CA ALA A 109 -0.80 -21.92 -23.90
C ALA A 109 -0.37 -20.70 -23.08
N LEU A 110 0.95 -20.52 -22.88
CA LEU A 110 1.47 -19.32 -22.23
C LEU A 110 1.07 -18.04 -22.97
N GLN A 111 1.19 -18.01 -24.30
CA GLN A 111 0.76 -16.87 -25.11
C GLN A 111 -0.75 -16.60 -25.00
N ALA A 112 -1.57 -17.65 -24.89
CA ALA A 112 -2.99 -17.51 -24.64
C ALA A 112 -3.24 -16.87 -23.25
N TYR A 113 -2.60 -17.36 -22.18
CA TYR A 113 -2.70 -16.75 -20.85
C TYR A 113 -2.21 -15.30 -20.79
N GLN A 114 -1.18 -14.96 -21.57
CA GLN A 114 -0.62 -13.60 -21.61
C GLN A 114 -1.45 -12.62 -22.46
N SER A 115 -2.43 -13.10 -23.22
CA SER A 115 -3.20 -12.26 -24.12
C SER A 115 -4.45 -11.67 -23.46
N LEU A 116 -4.61 -10.35 -23.53
CA LEU A 116 -5.85 -9.66 -23.14
C LEU A 116 -7.02 -9.86 -24.12
N ASN A 117 -6.76 -10.48 -25.29
CA ASN A 117 -7.83 -10.93 -26.18
C ASN A 117 -8.48 -12.18 -25.58
N LEU A 118 -9.70 -12.04 -25.07
CA LEU A 118 -10.43 -13.16 -24.48
C LEU A 118 -10.92 -14.18 -25.52
N ASN A 119 -10.88 -13.85 -26.81
CA ASN A 119 -11.07 -14.80 -27.91
C ASN A 119 -9.78 -15.52 -28.35
N ASN A 120 -8.68 -15.37 -27.61
CA ASN A 120 -7.51 -16.24 -27.69
C ASN A 120 -7.48 -17.18 -26.49
N TYR A 121 -8.19 -18.30 -26.52
CA TYR A 121 -8.52 -19.06 -25.32
C TYR A 121 -8.21 -20.54 -25.46
N PHE A 122 -8.16 -21.20 -24.30
CA PHE A 122 -7.95 -22.62 -24.16
C PHE A 122 -9.27 -23.38 -24.28
N GLN A 123 -9.31 -24.54 -24.93
CA GLN A 123 -10.47 -25.42 -24.88
C GLN A 123 -10.07 -26.79 -24.34
N SER A 124 -10.83 -27.36 -23.41
CA SER A 124 -10.61 -28.77 -23.00
C SER A 124 -11.86 -29.48 -22.51
N GLY A 125 -12.35 -30.41 -23.33
CA GLY A 125 -13.53 -31.23 -23.01
C GLY A 125 -13.18 -32.59 -22.39
N ASN A 126 -14.07 -33.13 -21.55
CA ASN A 126 -13.98 -34.48 -20.97
C ASN A 126 -12.69 -34.79 -20.19
N THR A 127 -11.98 -33.75 -19.76
CA THR A 127 -10.75 -33.85 -18.97
C THR A 127 -10.98 -33.41 -17.53
N GLY A 128 -12.13 -32.85 -17.18
CA GLY A 128 -12.51 -32.53 -15.81
C GLY A 128 -13.29 -33.66 -15.11
N ASP A 129 -13.76 -33.41 -13.90
CA ASP A 129 -14.51 -34.36 -13.08
C ASP A 129 -15.61 -33.64 -12.28
N ASN A 130 -16.73 -34.30 -11.99
CA ASN A 130 -17.91 -33.64 -11.40
C ASN A 130 -17.83 -33.59 -9.88
N PHE A 131 -17.12 -32.59 -9.35
CA PHE A 131 -16.92 -32.41 -7.91
C PHE A 131 -17.14 -30.97 -7.41
N CYS A 132 -17.89 -30.15 -8.15
CA CYS A 132 -18.15 -28.76 -7.78
C CYS A 132 -18.69 -28.63 -6.34
N GLY A 133 -17.98 -27.87 -5.51
CA GLY A 133 -18.32 -27.66 -4.10
C GLY A 133 -17.86 -28.78 -3.14
N ASP A 134 -17.32 -29.89 -3.65
CA ASP A 134 -16.80 -30.99 -2.85
C ASP A 134 -15.27 -30.92 -2.73
N TYR A 135 -14.80 -30.24 -1.69
CA TYR A 135 -13.36 -30.16 -1.38
C TYR A 135 -12.74 -31.51 -0.99
N SER A 136 -13.53 -32.53 -0.60
CA SER A 136 -12.96 -33.83 -0.22
C SER A 136 -12.52 -34.64 -1.44
N ALA A 137 -13.22 -34.46 -2.56
CA ALA A 137 -12.96 -35.13 -3.84
C ALA A 137 -11.63 -34.73 -4.49
N ILE A 138 -11.02 -33.60 -4.10
CA ILE A 138 -9.73 -33.11 -4.64
C ILE A 138 -8.62 -34.15 -4.52
N THR A 139 -8.62 -34.93 -3.43
CA THR A 139 -7.59 -35.94 -3.17
C THR A 139 -7.72 -37.20 -4.03
N THR A 140 -8.88 -37.43 -4.62
CA THR A 140 -9.23 -38.65 -5.36
C THR A 140 -9.55 -38.42 -6.83
N THR A 141 -9.87 -37.18 -7.22
CA THR A 141 -10.18 -36.83 -8.61
C THR A 141 -8.98 -37.03 -9.52
N ASP A 142 -9.24 -37.48 -10.74
CA ASP A 142 -8.26 -37.63 -11.82
C ASP A 142 -8.33 -36.50 -12.85
N ALA A 143 -9.17 -35.47 -12.63
CA ALA A 143 -9.32 -34.30 -13.49
C ALA A 143 -7.97 -33.72 -13.94
N GLN A 144 -7.87 -33.21 -15.16
CA GLN A 144 -6.71 -32.47 -15.65
C GLN A 144 -6.31 -31.39 -14.65
N ILE A 145 -5.00 -31.13 -14.53
CA ILE A 145 -4.45 -30.07 -13.69
C ILE A 145 -3.58 -29.22 -14.58
N GLN A 146 -3.86 -27.93 -14.57
CA GLN A 146 -3.04 -26.93 -15.23
C GLN A 146 -2.49 -25.99 -14.16
N THR A 147 -1.22 -25.60 -14.35
CA THR A 147 -0.53 -24.70 -13.45
C THR A 147 0.09 -23.57 -14.27
N ILE A 148 -0.24 -22.34 -13.92
CA ILE A 148 0.46 -21.14 -14.39
C ILE A 148 1.33 -20.60 -13.26
N ARG A 149 2.51 -20.08 -13.58
CA ARG A 149 3.48 -19.61 -12.58
C ARG A 149 3.91 -18.18 -12.80
N TYR A 150 4.24 -17.50 -11.72
CA TYR A 150 4.73 -16.13 -11.70
C TYR A 150 6.16 -16.12 -11.16
N ASN A 151 7.08 -15.58 -11.96
CA ASN A 151 8.46 -15.36 -11.58
C ASN A 151 8.94 -14.03 -12.18
N PRO A 152 9.23 -13.00 -11.35
CA PRO A 152 9.08 -13.01 -9.89
C PRO A 152 7.64 -13.22 -9.45
N GLY A 153 7.48 -13.70 -8.21
CA GLY A 153 6.15 -13.88 -7.62
C GLY A 153 5.42 -12.55 -7.45
N ILE A 154 4.10 -12.60 -7.43
CA ILE A 154 3.23 -11.42 -7.37
C ILE A 154 2.77 -11.22 -5.92
N PRO A 155 3.05 -10.09 -5.28
CA PRO A 155 2.52 -9.82 -3.95
C PRO A 155 0.99 -9.77 -3.98
N SER A 156 0.35 -10.15 -2.88
CA SER A 156 -1.09 -9.94 -2.67
C SER A 156 -1.30 -8.62 -1.93
N ASN A 157 -1.74 -7.58 -2.65
CA ASN A 157 -2.04 -6.27 -2.06
C ASN A 157 -3.49 -6.21 -1.53
N PRO A 158 -3.81 -5.28 -0.61
CA PRO A 158 -5.14 -5.17 -0.01
C PRO A 158 -6.27 -4.96 -1.02
N ASP A 159 -5.99 -4.25 -2.10
CA ASP A 159 -6.89 -3.90 -3.20
C ASP A 159 -6.88 -4.93 -4.34
N GLY A 160 -6.02 -5.96 -4.26
CA GLY A 160 -5.85 -6.88 -5.37
C GLY A 160 -7.10 -7.66 -5.73
N VAL A 161 -7.27 -7.95 -7.01
CA VAL A 161 -8.39 -8.70 -7.59
C VAL A 161 -7.87 -9.76 -8.54
N ILE A 162 -8.49 -10.94 -8.51
CA ILE A 162 -8.30 -11.98 -9.52
C ILE A 162 -9.53 -12.07 -10.42
N ALA A 163 -9.29 -11.99 -11.73
CA ALA A 163 -10.29 -12.25 -12.76
C ALA A 163 -10.07 -13.63 -13.37
N ILE A 164 -11.13 -14.44 -13.40
CA ILE A 164 -11.14 -15.78 -13.97
C ILE A 164 -12.17 -15.82 -15.10
N THR A 165 -11.71 -16.02 -16.33
CA THR A 165 -12.60 -16.05 -17.51
C THR A 165 -13.00 -17.46 -17.86
N GLU A 166 -14.17 -17.63 -18.47
CA GLU A 166 -14.66 -18.95 -18.91
C GLU A 166 -15.62 -18.79 -20.10
N ARG A 167 -15.55 -19.70 -21.07
CA ARG A 167 -16.35 -19.67 -22.28
C ARG A 167 -17.78 -20.16 -22.02
N GLY A 168 -18.69 -19.22 -21.82
CA GLY A 168 -20.08 -19.50 -21.50
C GLY A 168 -20.38 -19.47 -20.01
N GLY A 169 -19.39 -19.23 -19.15
CA GLY A 169 -19.56 -19.28 -17.69
C GLY A 169 -20.22 -20.60 -17.24
N ASN A 170 -19.97 -21.68 -17.97
CA ASN A 170 -20.71 -22.93 -17.88
C ASN A 170 -19.94 -24.04 -17.16
N ASN A 171 -18.70 -23.78 -16.77
CA ASN A 171 -17.86 -24.72 -16.04
C ASN A 171 -17.66 -24.29 -14.60
N CYS A 172 -17.82 -25.26 -13.69
CA CYS A 172 -17.36 -25.07 -12.32
C CYS A 172 -15.86 -25.31 -12.31
N MET A 173 -15.07 -24.31 -11.96
CA MET A 173 -13.62 -24.47 -11.80
C MET A 173 -13.27 -24.57 -10.32
N TYR A 174 -12.21 -25.29 -10.00
CA TYR A 174 -11.58 -25.28 -8.68
C TYR A 174 -10.17 -24.71 -8.85
N ILE A 175 -9.85 -23.69 -8.06
CA ILE A 175 -8.57 -22.98 -8.15
C ILE A 175 -7.84 -23.03 -6.81
N GLU A 176 -6.52 -23.09 -6.88
CA GLU A 176 -5.59 -23.04 -5.75
C GLU A 176 -4.51 -22.00 -6.05
N LEU A 177 -4.31 -21.05 -5.13
CA LEU A 177 -3.19 -20.14 -5.17
C LEU A 177 -2.09 -20.71 -4.27
N TYR A 178 -0.90 -20.90 -4.83
CA TYR A 178 0.29 -21.27 -4.08
C TYR A 178 1.26 -20.09 -4.04
N GLY A 179 2.04 -20.03 -2.97
CA GLY A 179 2.98 -18.95 -2.76
C GLY A 179 3.71 -18.99 -1.43
N ILE A 180 4.46 -17.93 -1.17
CA ILE A 180 5.23 -17.73 0.06
C ILE A 180 4.33 -16.93 1.03
N PRO A 181 4.12 -17.40 2.28
CA PRO A 181 3.34 -16.65 3.27
C PRO A 181 3.98 -15.31 3.65
N THR A 182 3.19 -14.46 4.31
CA THR A 182 3.62 -13.17 4.87
C THR A 182 4.83 -13.28 5.80
N ALA A 183 4.93 -14.36 6.58
CA ALA A 183 6.05 -14.63 7.48
C ALA A 183 7.29 -15.20 6.75
N GLY A 184 7.24 -15.34 5.43
CA GLY A 184 8.25 -16.02 4.63
C GLY A 184 8.14 -17.55 4.68
N GLY A 185 9.20 -18.23 4.24
CA GLY A 185 9.31 -19.69 4.26
C GLY A 185 9.18 -20.34 2.89
N SER A 186 8.80 -21.63 2.88
CA SER A 186 8.61 -22.39 1.64
C SER A 186 7.26 -22.09 0.99
N GLU A 187 7.20 -22.30 -0.32
CA GLU A 187 5.94 -22.32 -1.07
C GLU A 187 4.93 -23.28 -0.44
N GLN A 188 3.69 -22.82 -0.27
CA GLN A 188 2.56 -23.60 0.21
C GLN A 188 1.25 -23.08 -0.36
N LEU A 189 0.15 -23.79 -0.11
CA LEU A 189 -1.20 -23.33 -0.46
C LEU A 189 -1.53 -22.07 0.34
N LEU A 190 -1.88 -20.98 -0.34
CA LEU A 190 -2.33 -19.72 0.25
C LEU A 190 -3.85 -19.66 0.37
N GLY A 191 -4.57 -20.28 -0.56
CA GLY A 191 -6.02 -20.36 -0.52
C GLY A 191 -6.58 -21.01 -1.78
N ARG A 192 -7.89 -21.27 -1.75
CA ARG A 192 -8.57 -22.09 -2.75
C ARG A 192 -10.05 -21.80 -2.78
N THR A 193 -10.68 -21.95 -3.93
CA THR A 193 -12.14 -21.79 -4.05
C THR A 193 -12.70 -22.53 -5.26
N PHE A 194 -14.01 -22.74 -5.27
CA PHE A 194 -14.74 -23.09 -6.49
C PHE A 194 -15.26 -21.83 -7.18
N ILE A 195 -15.23 -21.81 -8.50
CA ILE A 195 -15.86 -20.80 -9.35
C ILE A 195 -17.16 -21.42 -9.83
N ARG A 196 -18.27 -21.07 -9.20
CA ARG A 196 -19.55 -21.74 -9.44
C ARG A 196 -20.18 -21.24 -10.72
N ASN A 197 -20.86 -22.14 -11.42
CA ASN A 197 -21.58 -21.86 -12.64
C ASN A 197 -23.08 -22.11 -12.47
N GLN A 198 -23.90 -21.45 -13.30
CA GLN A 198 -25.31 -21.80 -13.46
C GLN A 198 -25.69 -21.86 -14.93
N GLY A 199 -25.38 -23.00 -15.56
CA GLY A 199 -25.71 -23.24 -16.96
C GLY A 199 -24.86 -22.41 -17.93
N ASN A 200 -25.26 -22.41 -19.20
CA ASN A 200 -24.49 -21.80 -20.28
C ASN A 200 -25.00 -20.38 -20.61
N LEU A 201 -24.12 -19.40 -20.51
CA LEU A 201 -24.33 -18.03 -20.95
C LEU A 201 -24.18 -17.97 -22.47
N THR A 202 -25.29 -17.84 -23.19
CA THR A 202 -25.32 -17.83 -24.67
C THR A 202 -26.08 -16.64 -25.24
N GLY A 203 -25.78 -16.33 -26.51
CA GLY A 203 -26.39 -15.24 -27.27
C GLY A 203 -25.69 -13.91 -27.04
N VAL A 204 -26.20 -12.84 -27.65
CA VAL A 204 -25.68 -11.48 -27.46
C VAL A 204 -26.49 -10.81 -26.36
N ARG A 205 -25.90 -10.67 -25.17
CA ARG A 205 -26.51 -10.01 -24.01
C ARG A 205 -25.62 -8.86 -23.54
N PRO A 206 -26.19 -7.82 -22.90
CA PRO A 206 -25.37 -6.80 -22.26
C PRO A 206 -24.56 -7.38 -21.10
N GLN A 207 -23.67 -6.56 -20.55
CA GLN A 207 -23.06 -6.83 -19.26
C GLN A 207 -24.12 -7.00 -18.19
N ALA A 208 -23.93 -7.98 -17.31
CA ALA A 208 -24.87 -8.28 -16.24
C ALA A 208 -24.18 -9.00 -15.08
N PRO A 209 -24.63 -8.76 -13.83
CA PRO A 209 -24.11 -9.42 -12.64
C PRO A 209 -24.36 -10.93 -12.64
N PRO A 210 -23.59 -11.70 -11.86
CA PRO A 210 -23.82 -13.12 -11.67
C PRO A 210 -25.19 -13.38 -11.05
N THR A 211 -25.78 -14.52 -11.37
CA THR A 211 -26.98 -15.00 -10.68
C THR A 211 -26.65 -15.50 -9.26
N SER A 212 -27.66 -15.86 -8.47
CA SER A 212 -27.43 -16.36 -7.10
C SER A 212 -26.56 -17.61 -7.02
N ASN A 213 -26.54 -18.43 -8.08
CA ASN A 213 -25.86 -19.73 -8.11
C ASN A 213 -24.65 -19.77 -9.05
N SER A 214 -24.29 -18.63 -9.64
CA SER A 214 -23.11 -18.49 -10.50
C SER A 214 -22.20 -17.40 -9.91
N ASP A 215 -20.91 -17.51 -10.17
CA ASP A 215 -19.92 -16.46 -9.88
C ASP A 215 -19.55 -15.67 -11.14
N TYR A 216 -19.97 -16.12 -12.33
CA TYR A 216 -19.65 -15.46 -13.59
C TYR A 216 -20.58 -14.28 -13.90
N TRP A 217 -19.97 -13.13 -14.11
CA TRP A 217 -20.58 -12.00 -14.82
C TRP A 217 -20.76 -12.32 -16.29
N SER A 218 -21.83 -11.81 -16.90
CA SER A 218 -21.90 -11.65 -18.34
C SER A 218 -20.99 -10.49 -18.73
N SER A 219 -19.93 -10.75 -19.49
CA SER A 219 -19.00 -9.70 -19.94
C SER A 219 -19.54 -8.84 -21.08
N GLY A 220 -20.62 -9.30 -21.72
CA GLY A 220 -21.18 -8.69 -22.93
C GLY A 220 -20.38 -8.95 -24.20
N ARG A 221 -19.34 -9.79 -24.14
CA ARG A 221 -18.57 -10.27 -25.30
C ARG A 221 -18.77 -11.75 -25.49
N ASN A 222 -18.64 -12.19 -26.74
CA ASN A 222 -18.85 -13.57 -27.13
C ASN A 222 -17.63 -14.17 -27.80
N ASN A 223 -17.58 -15.49 -27.80
CA ASN A 223 -16.71 -16.26 -28.67
C ASN A 223 -17.43 -16.72 -29.95
N GLU A 224 -16.70 -17.44 -30.81
CA GLU A 224 -17.21 -17.93 -32.11
C GLU A 224 -18.40 -18.88 -32.00
N ASN A 225 -18.54 -19.59 -30.87
CA ASN A 225 -19.63 -20.53 -30.60
C ASN A 225 -20.87 -19.86 -29.99
N ASN A 226 -20.99 -18.53 -30.06
CA ASN A 226 -22.13 -17.76 -29.56
C ASN A 226 -22.34 -17.92 -28.03
N GLN A 227 -21.27 -18.23 -27.30
CA GLN A 227 -21.24 -18.19 -25.84
C GLN A 227 -20.68 -16.87 -25.38
N ILE A 228 -21.26 -16.34 -24.32
CA ILE A 228 -20.77 -15.13 -23.66
C ILE A 228 -19.55 -15.53 -22.85
N ILE A 229 -18.49 -14.73 -22.92
CA ILE A 229 -17.32 -14.90 -22.09
C ILE A 229 -17.73 -14.51 -20.66
N GLY A 230 -17.81 -15.51 -19.78
CA GLY A 230 -18.07 -15.31 -18.36
C GLY A 230 -16.80 -14.81 -17.67
N ILE A 231 -16.93 -13.90 -16.71
CA ILE A 231 -15.80 -13.44 -15.89
C ILE A 231 -16.21 -13.50 -14.42
N ALA A 232 -15.54 -14.33 -13.63
CA ALA A 232 -15.68 -14.35 -12.19
C ALA A 232 -14.58 -13.48 -11.56
N LEU A 233 -14.95 -12.70 -10.54
CA LEU A 233 -14.07 -11.76 -9.87
C LEU A 233 -14.06 -12.05 -8.38
N TYR A 234 -12.89 -12.01 -7.77
CA TYR A 234 -12.70 -12.18 -6.33
C TYR A 234 -11.66 -11.18 -5.85
N GLU A 235 -11.87 -10.63 -4.66
CA GLU A 235 -10.79 -9.98 -3.93
C GLU A 235 -9.68 -11.01 -3.72
N LEU A 236 -8.44 -10.62 -4.00
CA LEU A 236 -7.29 -11.50 -3.89
C LEU A 236 -7.05 -11.89 -2.42
N SER A 237 -7.39 -11.00 -1.49
CA SER A 237 -7.34 -11.19 -0.04
C SER A 237 -8.18 -12.38 0.47
N GLU A 238 -9.25 -12.75 -0.25
CA GLU A 238 -10.07 -13.94 0.06
C GLU A 238 -9.37 -15.25 -0.29
N LEU A 239 -8.33 -15.20 -1.14
CA LEU A 239 -7.64 -16.38 -1.71
C LEU A 239 -6.15 -16.43 -1.38
N ALA A 240 -5.55 -15.30 -1.05
CA ALA A 240 -4.17 -15.18 -0.63
C ALA A 240 -4.09 -14.11 0.47
N PRO A 241 -3.52 -14.42 1.64
CA PRO A 241 -3.37 -13.41 2.69
C PRO A 241 -2.59 -12.19 2.18
N VAL A 242 -3.07 -10.98 2.51
CA VAL A 242 -2.38 -9.72 2.17
C VAL A 242 -0.93 -9.77 2.66
N GLY A 243 0.01 -9.40 1.78
CA GLY A 243 1.46 -9.46 2.01
C GLY A 243 2.11 -10.82 1.71
N SER A 244 1.35 -11.86 1.34
CA SER A 244 1.91 -13.09 0.77
C SER A 244 2.38 -12.86 -0.68
N ILE A 245 3.24 -13.75 -1.18
CA ILE A 245 3.74 -13.71 -2.56
C ILE A 245 3.19 -14.91 -3.33
N ILE A 246 2.33 -14.66 -4.30
CA ILE A 246 1.74 -15.69 -5.17
C ILE A 246 2.76 -16.11 -6.22
N THR A 247 3.08 -17.39 -6.26
CA THR A 247 4.04 -17.98 -7.20
C THR A 247 3.36 -18.81 -8.26
N SER A 248 2.14 -19.31 -8.02
CA SER A 248 1.38 -20.04 -9.02
C SER A 248 -0.11 -20.11 -8.73
N ILE A 249 -0.88 -20.28 -9.82
CA ILE A 249 -2.28 -20.68 -9.77
C ILE A 249 -2.37 -22.07 -10.39
N ARG A 250 -2.91 -23.00 -9.62
CA ARG A 250 -3.29 -24.34 -10.10
C ARG A 250 -4.80 -24.40 -10.21
N TYR A 251 -5.31 -24.98 -11.29
CA TYR A 251 -6.76 -25.12 -11.44
C TYR A 251 -7.16 -26.45 -12.10
N MET A 252 -8.40 -26.83 -11.79
CA MET A 252 -9.08 -28.04 -12.21
C MET A 252 -10.52 -27.70 -12.62
N GLY A 253 -11.04 -28.36 -13.64
CA GLY A 253 -12.48 -28.37 -13.89
C GLY A 253 -13.17 -29.30 -12.91
N ALA A 254 -14.05 -28.73 -12.10
CA ALA A 254 -14.97 -29.40 -11.19
C ALA A 254 -16.32 -29.75 -11.87
N THR A 255 -16.30 -29.73 -13.20
CA THR A 255 -17.27 -30.31 -14.14
C THR A 255 -16.52 -31.26 -15.08
N THR A 256 -17.23 -32.15 -15.78
CA THR A 256 -16.63 -33.02 -16.82
C THR A 256 -15.86 -32.23 -17.89
N ASP A 257 -16.33 -31.02 -18.18
CA ASP A 257 -15.65 -30.04 -19.01
C ASP A 257 -14.66 -29.25 -18.13
N HIS A 258 -13.39 -29.16 -18.54
CA HIS A 258 -12.31 -28.76 -17.63
C HIS A 258 -12.24 -27.24 -17.45
N GLY A 259 -12.61 -26.47 -18.47
CA GLY A 259 -12.64 -25.02 -18.42
C GLY A 259 -11.81 -24.39 -19.53
N ASP A 260 -12.39 -23.35 -20.11
CA ASP A 260 -11.93 -22.75 -21.36
C ASP A 260 -11.41 -21.31 -21.16
N GLY A 261 -10.60 -21.13 -20.11
CA GLY A 261 -10.46 -19.85 -19.41
C GLY A 261 -9.05 -19.27 -19.23
N LYS A 262 -9.01 -18.04 -18.71
CA LYS A 262 -7.80 -17.25 -18.37
C LYS A 262 -7.83 -16.75 -16.94
N PHE A 263 -6.68 -16.31 -16.46
CA PHE A 263 -6.48 -15.71 -15.15
C PHE A 263 -5.72 -14.40 -15.30
N PHE A 264 -6.22 -13.35 -14.65
CA PHE A 264 -5.53 -12.07 -14.53
C PHE A 264 -5.50 -11.66 -13.06
N LEU A 265 -4.32 -11.28 -12.56
CA LEU A 265 -4.18 -10.58 -11.29
C LEU A 265 -4.09 -9.09 -11.58
N MET A 266 -4.79 -8.27 -10.80
CA MET A 266 -4.84 -6.81 -10.97
C MET A 266 -4.78 -6.17 -9.58
N GLN A 267 -3.98 -5.11 -9.42
CA GLN A 267 -3.83 -4.37 -8.16
C GLN A 267 -3.06 -3.07 -8.41
N THR A 268 -3.09 -2.15 -7.46
CA THR A 268 -2.17 -1.02 -7.37
C THR A 268 -0.84 -1.47 -6.79
N TYR A 269 0.20 -0.72 -7.12
CA TYR A 269 1.59 -1.00 -6.81
C TYR A 269 2.32 0.20 -6.22
N ALA A 270 1.95 1.42 -6.63
CA ALA A 270 2.46 2.65 -6.09
C ALA A 270 1.50 3.20 -5.03
N GLU A 271 2.05 3.60 -3.88
CA GLU A 271 1.32 4.23 -2.79
C GLU A 271 1.93 5.62 -2.51
N ASP A 272 1.08 6.64 -2.39
CA ASP A 272 1.56 8.01 -2.18
C ASP A 272 2.43 8.15 -0.92
N ASP A 273 3.49 8.96 -1.06
CA ASP A 273 4.52 9.14 -0.05
C ASP A 273 4.45 10.51 0.63
N THR A 274 4.87 10.55 1.89
CA THR A 274 5.10 11.80 2.60
C THR A 274 6.34 11.74 3.47
N LEU A 275 7.27 12.65 3.24
CA LEU A 275 8.54 12.75 3.98
C LEU A 275 8.71 14.15 4.57
N ARG A 276 9.34 14.25 5.75
CA ARG A 276 9.85 15.50 6.29
C ARG A 276 11.36 15.60 6.10
N ILE A 277 11.81 16.68 5.48
CA ILE A 277 13.24 17.01 5.34
C ILE A 277 13.51 18.28 6.11
N LYS A 278 14.67 18.30 6.79
CA LYS A 278 15.12 19.46 7.57
C LYS A 278 15.39 20.64 6.64
N LEU A 279 14.99 21.84 7.07
CA LEU A 279 15.26 23.08 6.36
C LEU A 279 16.76 23.22 6.03
N ASP A 280 17.05 23.59 4.79
CA ASP A 280 18.39 23.85 4.25
C ASP A 280 19.40 22.71 4.40
N ARG A 281 18.91 21.49 4.57
CA ARG A 281 19.74 20.30 4.66
C ARG A 281 19.31 19.29 3.61
N GLU A 282 20.30 18.58 3.12
CA GLU A 282 20.12 17.39 2.31
C GLU A 282 19.31 16.34 3.08
N GLY A 283 18.34 15.72 2.41
CA GLY A 283 17.51 14.66 2.96
C GLY A 283 17.40 13.48 2.00
N ASN A 284 17.51 12.28 2.54
CA ASN A 284 17.35 11.03 1.79
C ASN A 284 15.96 10.45 2.06
N GLY A 285 15.38 9.83 1.04
CA GLY A 285 14.12 9.10 1.15
C GLY A 285 14.10 7.86 0.26
N ASP A 286 13.05 7.05 0.43
CA ASP A 286 12.82 5.83 -0.31
C ASP A 286 11.32 5.68 -0.51
N ILE A 287 10.84 5.87 -1.74
CA ILE A 287 9.42 5.69 -2.10
C ILE A 287 9.06 4.21 -2.25
N ALA A 288 10.04 3.31 -2.34
CA ALA A 288 9.76 1.88 -2.46
C ALA A 288 9.39 1.25 -1.10
N ALA A 289 9.40 2.02 -0.01
CA ALA A 289 9.26 1.51 1.35
C ALA A 289 7.83 1.07 1.70
N ASN A 290 6.83 1.73 1.12
CA ASN A 290 5.39 1.41 1.23
C ASN A 290 4.85 0.68 -0.02
N ASP A 291 5.58 0.69 -1.13
CA ASP A 291 5.22 0.01 -2.36
C ASP A 291 5.44 -1.50 -2.29
N ASN A 292 4.35 -2.28 -2.34
CA ASN A 292 4.42 -3.73 -2.33
C ASN A 292 4.43 -4.28 -3.76
N VAL A 293 5.64 -4.39 -4.33
CA VAL A 293 5.88 -4.77 -5.73
C VAL A 293 6.69 -6.07 -5.87
N PRO A 294 6.57 -6.80 -7.00
CA PRO A 294 7.47 -7.90 -7.34
C PRO A 294 8.96 -7.51 -7.30
N SER A 295 9.80 -8.44 -6.83
CA SER A 295 11.25 -8.24 -6.80
C SER A 295 11.80 -7.96 -8.19
N GLY A 296 12.55 -6.86 -8.33
CA GLY A 296 13.14 -6.43 -9.60
C GLY A 296 12.28 -5.44 -10.39
N SER A 297 11.17 -4.96 -9.83
CA SER A 297 10.50 -3.74 -10.30
C SER A 297 11.46 -2.55 -10.30
N THR A 298 11.21 -1.59 -11.18
CA THR A 298 12.04 -0.41 -11.36
C THR A 298 11.20 0.85 -11.26
N TYR A 299 11.77 1.88 -10.65
CA TYR A 299 11.13 3.18 -10.48
C TYR A 299 11.70 4.20 -11.46
N THR A 300 10.84 5.08 -11.94
CA THR A 300 11.20 6.20 -12.82
C THR A 300 10.57 7.49 -12.34
N LEU A 301 11.31 8.59 -12.49
CA LEU A 301 10.83 9.92 -12.16
C LEU A 301 10.04 10.49 -13.34
N ASN A 302 8.76 10.84 -13.13
CA ASN A 302 7.90 11.43 -14.15
C ASN A 302 7.99 12.95 -14.15
N THR A 303 7.79 13.56 -12.99
CA THR A 303 7.93 15.00 -12.77
C THR A 303 8.83 15.25 -11.58
N SER A 304 9.66 16.29 -11.64
CA SER A 304 10.58 16.64 -10.55
C SER A 304 10.00 17.72 -9.65
N THR A 305 10.62 17.87 -8.49
CA THR A 305 10.40 18.96 -7.53
C THR A 305 10.64 20.35 -8.13
N SER A 306 9.96 21.35 -7.57
CA SER A 306 10.01 22.76 -8.03
C SER A 306 10.83 23.67 -7.12
N ASN A 307 11.03 23.30 -5.86
CA ASN A 307 11.68 24.11 -4.83
C ASN A 307 12.94 23.45 -4.25
N GLY A 308 13.57 22.56 -5.01
CA GLY A 308 14.84 21.93 -4.65
C GLY A 308 15.39 21.07 -5.79
N ASN A 309 16.59 20.53 -5.58
CA ASN A 309 17.24 19.60 -6.50
C ASN A 309 17.02 18.16 -6.04
N LEU A 310 16.33 17.37 -6.85
CA LEU A 310 16.07 15.94 -6.63
C LEU A 310 17.03 15.09 -7.47
N THR A 311 17.68 14.12 -6.82
CA THR A 311 18.37 13.01 -7.48
C THR A 311 17.62 11.73 -7.17
N PHE A 312 16.99 11.13 -8.18
CA PHE A 312 16.14 9.94 -8.04
C PHE A 312 16.82 8.71 -8.66
N ASN A 313 16.82 7.59 -7.94
CA ASN A 313 17.43 6.33 -8.36
C ASN A 313 16.35 5.33 -8.80
N SER A 314 16.72 4.37 -9.66
CA SER A 314 15.78 3.39 -10.21
C SER A 314 15.28 2.34 -9.20
N ASP A 315 15.84 2.33 -7.98
CA ASP A 315 15.42 1.47 -6.87
C ASP A 315 14.39 2.15 -5.95
N GLY A 316 13.97 3.38 -6.26
CA GLY A 316 13.01 4.16 -5.46
C GLY A 316 13.68 5.06 -4.42
N THR A 317 14.99 4.91 -4.19
CA THR A 317 15.71 5.82 -3.30
C THR A 317 15.95 7.17 -3.97
N PHE A 318 15.93 8.23 -3.17
CA PHE A 318 16.22 9.56 -3.65
C PHE A 318 16.97 10.41 -2.63
N ASN A 319 17.63 11.44 -3.14
CA ASN A 319 18.21 12.51 -2.36
C ASN A 319 17.64 13.85 -2.82
N TYR A 320 17.30 14.71 -1.87
CA TYR A 320 16.70 16.01 -2.12
C TYR A 320 17.42 17.10 -1.32
N VAL A 321 17.78 18.18 -2.02
CA VAL A 321 18.36 19.39 -1.42
C VAL A 321 17.41 20.55 -1.69
N PRO A 322 16.72 21.11 -0.68
CA PRO A 322 15.84 22.25 -0.88
C PRO A 322 16.61 23.48 -1.37
N ASN A 323 15.91 24.37 -2.07
CA ASN A 323 16.41 25.71 -2.30
C ASN A 323 16.60 26.41 -0.94
N PRO A 324 17.71 27.13 -0.72
CA PRO A 324 17.96 27.82 0.54
C PRO A 324 16.78 28.71 0.96
N GLY A 325 16.30 28.51 2.19
CA GLY A 325 15.23 29.28 2.79
C GLY A 325 13.82 28.85 2.37
N PHE A 326 13.69 27.80 1.56
CA PHE A 326 12.39 27.29 1.17
C PHE A 326 11.70 26.56 2.33
N THR A 327 10.50 27.01 2.68
CA THR A 327 9.56 26.29 3.53
C THR A 327 8.28 26.04 2.74
N GLY A 328 7.61 24.94 3.08
CA GLY A 328 6.39 24.53 2.39
C GLY A 328 6.44 23.08 1.96
N ASN A 329 5.57 22.74 1.03
CA ASN A 329 5.53 21.41 0.43
C ASN A 329 6.14 21.50 -0.96
N ASP A 330 7.01 20.55 -1.28
CA ASP A 330 7.45 20.24 -2.63
C ASP A 330 6.91 18.87 -3.01
N SER A 331 6.81 18.56 -4.29
CA SER A 331 6.30 17.26 -4.72
C SER A 331 6.94 16.80 -6.03
N PHE A 332 6.97 15.50 -6.22
CA PHE A 332 7.36 14.86 -7.46
C PHE A 332 6.46 13.65 -7.72
N GLU A 333 6.24 13.32 -8.98
CA GLU A 333 5.49 12.11 -9.38
C GLU A 333 6.47 11.08 -9.90
N TYR A 334 6.22 9.81 -9.56
CA TYR A 334 7.01 8.68 -9.99
C TYR A 334 6.11 7.60 -10.60
N GLU A 335 6.74 6.69 -11.34
CA GLU A 335 6.12 5.50 -11.89
C GLU A 335 6.92 4.28 -11.46
N VAL A 336 6.23 3.20 -11.05
CA VAL A 336 6.82 1.89 -10.82
C VAL A 336 6.38 0.93 -11.90
N CYS A 337 7.33 0.28 -12.57
CA CYS A 337 7.04 -0.73 -13.59
C CYS A 337 7.52 -2.11 -13.13
N LEU A 338 6.69 -3.12 -13.37
CA LEU A 338 6.99 -4.50 -13.02
C LEU A 338 8.10 -5.11 -13.91
N PRO A 339 8.82 -6.12 -13.44
CA PRO A 339 9.79 -6.83 -14.27
C PRO A 339 9.11 -7.76 -15.29
N ALA A 340 9.89 -8.28 -16.23
CA ALA A 340 9.42 -9.25 -17.22
C ALA A 340 8.72 -10.45 -16.55
N PRO A 341 7.62 -10.98 -17.16
CA PRO A 341 7.06 -10.61 -18.46
C PRO A 341 6.13 -9.38 -18.44
N ASN A 342 5.97 -8.72 -17.29
CA ASN A 342 4.97 -7.67 -17.07
C ASN A 342 5.55 -6.25 -17.20
N THR A 343 6.58 -6.04 -18.04
CA THR A 343 7.29 -4.74 -18.16
C THR A 343 6.44 -3.56 -18.62
N GLY A 344 5.22 -3.79 -19.10
CA GLY A 344 4.26 -2.73 -19.45
C GLY A 344 3.15 -2.54 -18.41
N VAL A 345 3.22 -3.25 -17.29
CA VAL A 345 2.35 -3.04 -16.13
C VAL A 345 3.08 -2.06 -15.23
N CYS A 346 2.59 -0.83 -15.20
CA CYS A 346 3.13 0.25 -14.40
C CYS A 346 2.01 0.91 -13.60
N ASP A 347 2.39 1.58 -12.52
CA ASP A 347 1.50 2.35 -11.66
C ASP A 347 2.19 3.64 -11.22
N GLU A 348 1.43 4.69 -10.96
CA GLU A 348 1.94 6.02 -10.64
C GLU A 348 1.66 6.40 -9.18
N GLY A 349 2.61 7.09 -8.55
CA GLY A 349 2.49 7.61 -7.19
C GLY A 349 3.01 9.04 -7.06
N THR A 350 2.56 9.73 -6.02
CA THR A 350 3.01 11.09 -5.69
C THR A 350 3.77 11.11 -4.37
N ALA A 351 4.96 11.70 -4.37
CA ALA A 351 5.72 11.94 -3.16
C ALA A 351 5.65 13.42 -2.76
N VAL A 352 5.26 13.69 -1.51
CA VAL A 352 5.22 15.03 -0.92
C VAL A 352 6.35 15.20 0.09
N ILE A 353 7.22 16.18 -0.17
CA ILE A 353 8.30 16.58 0.71
C ILE A 353 7.86 17.80 1.53
N ILE A 354 7.85 17.66 2.84
CA ILE A 354 7.43 18.68 3.80
C ILE A 354 8.66 19.31 4.45
N ILE A 355 8.79 20.62 4.30
CA ILE A 355 9.90 21.41 4.87
C ILE A 355 9.30 22.53 5.69
N ARG A 356 9.76 22.67 6.94
CA ARG A 356 9.28 23.65 7.90
C ARG A 356 10.49 24.26 8.63
N LEU A 357 10.28 25.39 9.29
CA LEU A 357 11.22 25.86 10.31
C LEU A 357 11.34 24.81 11.41
N GLU A 358 12.40 24.91 12.22
CA GLU A 358 12.53 24.08 13.43
C GLU A 358 12.57 25.00 14.65
N ALA A 359 11.41 25.22 15.27
CA ALA A 359 11.33 25.75 16.63
C ALA A 359 11.63 24.60 17.61
N ILE A 360 12.50 24.84 18.59
CA ILE A 360 13.03 23.83 19.50
C ILE A 360 12.54 24.09 20.92
N PHE A 361 12.24 23.01 21.62
CA PHE A 361 11.77 23.06 23.00
C PHE A 361 12.83 23.62 23.98
N ASP A 362 12.41 24.54 24.86
CA ASP A 362 13.27 25.21 25.84
C ASP A 362 12.97 24.78 27.29
N PRO A 363 13.81 23.95 27.92
CA PRO A 363 13.74 23.71 29.35
C PRO A 363 14.51 24.79 30.13
N ILE A 364 13.92 25.31 31.21
CA ILE A 364 14.62 26.20 32.14
C ILE A 364 14.25 25.91 33.60
N ASN A 365 15.24 26.10 34.46
CA ASN A 365 15.12 26.03 35.92
C ASN A 365 15.13 27.45 36.50
N VAL A 366 14.20 27.74 37.41
CA VAL A 366 14.00 29.08 37.98
C VAL A 366 13.89 28.99 39.50
N SER A 367 14.43 29.95 40.22
CA SER A 367 14.31 30.08 41.68
C SER A 367 12.92 30.59 42.09
N GLN A 368 12.39 30.11 43.21
CA GLN A 368 11.16 30.60 43.80
C GLN A 368 11.29 32.10 44.08
N ASN A 369 10.25 32.87 43.77
CA ASN A 369 10.23 34.33 43.97
C ASN A 369 11.32 35.09 43.18
N SER A 370 11.99 34.46 42.21
CA SER A 370 12.85 35.19 41.27
C SER A 370 12.03 36.25 40.54
N VAL A 371 12.72 37.27 40.02
CA VAL A 371 12.10 38.31 39.22
C VAL A 371 12.86 38.44 37.91
N ASN A 372 12.10 38.55 36.82
CA ASN A 372 12.62 38.79 35.48
C ASN A 372 13.72 37.83 35.03
N THR A 373 13.56 36.53 35.26
CA THR A 373 14.48 35.52 34.72
C THR A 373 14.44 35.54 33.20
N VAL A 374 15.59 35.74 32.57
CA VAL A 374 15.75 35.82 31.11
C VAL A 374 15.67 34.42 30.48
N ILE A 375 14.92 34.29 29.39
CA ILE A 375 14.75 33.07 28.61
C ILE A 375 15.00 33.42 27.13
N ASN A 376 16.16 33.04 26.60
CA ASN A 376 16.55 33.22 25.20
C ASN A 376 16.05 32.05 24.35
N VAL A 377 14.77 32.07 24.01
CA VAL A 377 14.13 30.98 23.25
C VAL A 377 14.68 30.81 21.84
N LEU A 378 15.27 31.85 21.25
CA LEU A 378 15.76 31.80 19.88
C LEU A 378 17.15 31.16 19.72
N ASP A 379 17.87 30.91 20.82
CA ASP A 379 19.26 30.44 20.80
C ASP A 379 19.40 29.01 20.21
N ASN A 380 18.35 28.19 20.32
CA ASN A 380 18.31 26.81 19.82
C ASN A 380 17.44 26.66 18.55
N ASP A 381 16.73 27.70 18.12
CA ASP A 381 15.84 27.66 16.98
C ASP A 381 16.56 27.73 15.63
N ASN A 382 15.96 27.17 14.59
CA ASN A 382 16.51 27.15 13.24
C ASN A 382 15.60 27.89 12.24
N PHE A 383 16.00 29.11 11.89
CA PHE A 383 15.37 29.94 10.87
C PHE A 383 15.88 29.67 9.44
N GLY A 384 16.79 28.70 9.29
CA GLY A 384 17.49 28.45 8.04
C GLY A 384 18.28 29.66 7.54
N SER A 385 18.51 29.70 6.24
CA SER A 385 19.28 30.71 5.51
C SER A 385 18.49 31.99 5.25
N SER A 386 17.16 31.96 5.39
CA SER A 386 16.32 33.16 5.44
C SER A 386 16.64 34.00 6.69
N GLY A 387 17.04 33.35 7.78
CA GLY A 387 17.23 33.98 9.07
C GLY A 387 15.91 34.42 9.72
N PRO A 388 15.96 34.86 10.99
CA PRO A 388 14.79 35.38 11.68
C PRO A 388 14.24 36.61 10.97
N ARG A 389 12.94 36.84 11.11
CA ARG A 389 12.34 38.09 10.69
C ARG A 389 13.03 39.25 11.41
N ILE A 390 13.47 40.26 10.65
CA ILE A 390 14.26 41.40 11.16
C ILE A 390 13.58 42.11 12.34
N SER A 391 12.25 42.18 12.33
CA SER A 391 11.46 42.78 13.40
C SER A 391 10.31 41.86 13.74
N GLY A 392 10.35 41.32 14.95
CA GLY A 392 9.35 40.38 15.47
C GLY A 392 9.53 38.97 14.91
N ALA A 393 10.68 38.35 15.21
CA ALA A 393 10.88 36.92 14.99
C ALA A 393 10.00 36.07 15.90
N ILE A 394 9.59 36.58 17.07
CA ILE A 394 8.55 35.97 17.91
C ILE A 394 7.22 36.69 17.62
N THR A 395 6.27 36.01 17.00
CA THR A 395 5.03 36.62 16.48
C THR A 395 3.79 36.35 17.32
N ASP A 396 3.75 35.23 18.02
CA ASP A 396 2.67 34.86 18.92
C ASP A 396 3.23 34.09 20.12
N PHE A 397 2.53 34.17 21.26
CA PHE A 397 2.84 33.39 22.45
C PHE A 397 1.65 33.32 23.40
N THR A 398 1.59 32.24 24.18
CA THR A 398 0.58 32.07 25.23
C THR A 398 1.11 32.59 26.57
N LEU A 399 0.22 32.85 27.52
CA LEU A 399 0.63 33.16 28.89
C LEU A 399 0.75 31.86 29.72
N PRO A 400 1.76 31.76 30.59
CA PRO A 400 1.84 30.69 31.58
C PRO A 400 0.75 30.84 32.65
N THR A 401 0.56 29.80 33.47
CA THR A 401 -0.52 29.77 34.48
C THR A 401 -0.04 30.05 35.90
N HIS A 402 1.26 29.90 36.16
CA HIS A 402 1.86 30.05 37.49
C HIS A 402 2.95 31.13 37.54
N GLY A 403 2.93 32.06 36.59
CA GLY A 403 3.79 33.23 36.56
C GLY A 403 3.33 34.23 35.50
N THR A 404 4.16 35.23 35.26
CA THR A 404 3.96 36.22 34.20
C THR A 404 5.17 36.25 33.28
N ILE A 405 4.94 36.47 31.99
CA ILE A 405 5.99 36.74 31.01
C ILE A 405 5.82 38.12 30.38
N SER A 406 6.94 38.69 29.95
CA SER A 406 6.98 39.80 29.01
C SER A 406 8.06 39.55 27.96
N LEU A 407 7.73 39.75 26.69
CA LEU A 407 8.71 39.77 25.61
C LEU A 407 9.46 41.12 25.62
N SER A 408 10.79 41.06 25.61
CA SER A 408 11.68 42.21 25.54
C SER A 408 12.42 42.18 24.21
N ASP A 409 12.48 43.33 23.54
CA ASP A 409 13.26 43.52 22.30
C ASP A 409 14.66 44.07 22.57
N ASN A 410 15.12 44.08 23.84
CA ASN A 410 16.38 44.66 24.29
C ASN A 410 16.65 46.13 23.83
N GLY A 411 15.62 46.85 23.37
CA GLY A 411 15.77 48.17 22.75
C GLY A 411 16.32 48.15 21.31
N THR A 412 16.28 46.99 20.65
CA THR A 412 16.80 46.70 19.29
C THR A 412 15.68 46.23 18.35
N PRO A 413 14.76 47.11 17.88
CA PRO A 413 13.57 46.71 17.11
C PRO A 413 13.81 46.04 15.75
N ILE A 414 15.06 46.00 15.29
CA ILE A 414 15.49 45.46 14.00
C ILE A 414 16.56 44.36 14.14
N ASP A 415 16.78 43.86 15.35
CA ASP A 415 17.71 42.75 15.61
C ASP A 415 16.99 41.73 16.51
N SER A 416 16.25 40.82 15.91
CA SER A 416 15.49 39.84 16.70
C SER A 416 16.35 38.74 17.34
N TYR A 417 17.67 38.72 17.17
CA TYR A 417 18.51 37.70 17.81
C TYR A 417 18.70 37.91 19.31
N ASP A 418 18.48 39.12 19.81
CA ASP A 418 18.55 39.42 21.25
C ASP A 418 17.18 39.63 21.89
N ASP A 419 16.10 39.26 21.19
CA ASP A 419 14.75 39.20 21.74
C ASP A 419 14.65 38.04 22.76
N TYR A 420 14.13 38.32 23.96
CA TYR A 420 13.99 37.31 25.02
C TYR A 420 12.71 37.46 25.82
N PHE A 421 12.26 36.37 26.43
CA PHE A 421 11.21 36.41 27.43
C PHE A 421 11.79 36.67 28.82
N SER A 422 11.12 37.53 29.58
CA SER A 422 11.36 37.73 31.01
C SER A 422 10.25 37.05 31.80
N TYR A 423 10.58 36.04 32.61
CA TYR A 423 9.63 35.29 33.44
C TYR A 423 9.73 35.66 34.92
N THR A 424 8.59 35.78 35.58
CA THR A 424 8.48 35.94 37.04
C THR A 424 7.45 34.93 37.56
N PRO A 425 7.83 33.93 38.36
CA PRO A 425 6.87 33.02 38.98
C PRO A 425 5.92 33.77 39.92
N ASN A 426 4.71 33.25 40.09
CA ASN A 426 3.80 33.74 41.12
C ASN A 426 4.47 33.58 42.49
N THR A 427 4.19 34.51 43.41
CA THR A 427 4.76 34.48 44.76
C THR A 427 4.53 33.12 45.43
N ASP A 428 5.60 32.58 45.99
CA ASP A 428 5.69 31.28 46.66
C ASP A 428 5.41 30.05 45.77
N PHE A 429 5.30 30.21 44.44
CA PHE A 429 5.09 29.09 43.53
C PHE A 429 6.31 28.16 43.47
N ILE A 430 6.05 26.86 43.65
CA ILE A 430 6.99 25.77 43.39
C ILE A 430 6.25 24.76 42.52
N GLY A 431 6.90 24.31 41.44
CA GLY A 431 6.29 23.38 40.50
C GLY A 431 6.68 23.71 39.08
N THR A 432 5.83 23.30 38.14
CA THR A 432 6.10 23.40 36.71
C THR A 432 5.14 24.38 36.05
N ASP A 433 5.65 25.15 35.12
CA ASP A 433 4.89 26.09 34.31
C ASP A 433 5.32 25.97 32.85
N PHE A 434 4.50 26.44 31.92
CA PHE A 434 4.85 26.41 30.50
C PHE A 434 4.14 27.49 29.72
N PHE A 435 4.72 27.87 28.60
CA PHE A 435 4.06 28.67 27.57
C PHE A 435 4.56 28.24 26.18
N ASN A 436 3.76 28.50 25.15
CA ASN A 436 4.16 28.29 23.77
C ASN A 436 4.55 29.62 23.14
N TYR A 437 5.47 29.59 22.18
CA TYR A 437 5.84 30.72 21.35
C TYR A 437 5.92 30.30 19.87
N GLU A 438 5.63 31.23 18.97
CA GLU A 438 5.73 31.06 17.52
C GLU A 438 6.92 31.86 17.00
N ILE A 439 7.82 31.19 16.27
CA ILE A 439 8.90 31.84 15.52
C ILE A 439 8.46 32.15 14.09
N THR A 440 8.97 33.25 13.53
CA THR A 440 8.77 33.66 12.15
C THR A 440 10.10 34.01 11.48
N ASP A 441 10.36 33.41 10.31
CA ASP A 441 11.54 33.74 9.49
C ASP A 441 11.33 35.02 8.64
N ALA A 442 12.40 35.48 7.98
CA ALA A 442 12.32 36.64 7.08
C ALA A 442 11.41 36.44 5.87
N GLY A 443 11.07 35.19 5.52
CA GLY A 443 10.13 34.81 4.46
C GLY A 443 8.66 34.81 4.91
N GLY A 444 8.40 34.89 6.22
CA GLY A 444 7.05 34.83 6.82
C GLY A 444 6.58 33.41 7.17
N SER A 445 7.46 32.40 7.10
CA SER A 445 7.20 31.05 7.56
C SER A 445 7.15 30.99 9.07
N VAL A 446 6.35 30.10 9.64
CA VAL A 446 6.20 29.97 11.10
C VAL A 446 6.39 28.54 11.60
N ASP A 447 6.83 28.39 12.84
CA ASP A 447 6.80 27.14 13.62
C ASP A 447 6.63 27.44 15.11
N VAL A 448 6.17 26.47 15.90
CA VAL A 448 5.79 26.65 17.31
C VAL A 448 6.55 25.69 18.21
N ALA A 449 7.10 26.22 19.30
CA ALA A 449 7.71 25.44 20.37
C ALA A 449 7.16 25.84 21.75
N SER A 450 7.60 25.10 22.77
CA SER A 450 7.19 25.32 24.16
C SER A 450 8.40 25.58 25.03
N VAL A 451 8.25 26.55 25.94
CA VAL A 451 9.14 26.74 27.07
C VAL A 451 8.56 25.99 28.27
N TYR A 452 9.36 25.15 28.90
CA TYR A 452 9.01 24.41 30.10
C TYR A 452 9.86 24.86 31.28
N ILE A 453 9.18 25.36 32.31
CA ILE A 453 9.79 26.02 33.44
C ILE A 453 9.63 25.14 34.66
N THR A 454 10.72 24.87 35.38
CA THR A 454 10.70 24.23 36.70
C THR A 454 11.09 25.26 37.76
N THR A 455 10.14 25.65 38.59
CA THR A 455 10.37 26.56 39.73
C THR A 455 10.63 25.77 41.01
N ALA A 456 11.77 26.01 41.64
CA ALA A 456 12.19 25.35 42.87
C ALA A 456 12.75 26.34 43.89
N LEU A 457 13.00 25.89 45.11
CA LEU A 457 13.64 26.71 46.13
C LEU A 457 15.07 27.08 45.72
N ASP A 458 15.50 28.22 46.22
CA ASP A 458 16.86 28.75 46.20
C ASP A 458 17.12 29.16 47.64
N SER A 459 17.65 28.19 48.40
CA SER A 459 17.64 28.23 49.85
C SER A 459 18.70 29.16 50.43
N ASP A 460 19.77 29.43 49.68
CA ASP A 460 20.89 30.28 50.08
C ASP A 460 20.92 31.64 49.35
N SER A 461 20.05 31.85 48.36
CA SER A 461 19.90 33.08 47.58
C SER A 461 21.12 33.44 46.73
N ASP A 462 21.87 32.44 46.26
CA ASP A 462 23.02 32.62 45.39
C ASP A 462 22.62 32.87 43.91
N GLY A 463 21.35 32.62 43.57
CA GLY A 463 20.79 32.79 42.23
C GLY A 463 20.76 31.50 41.38
N LEU A 464 21.12 30.36 41.96
CA LEU A 464 20.89 29.02 41.45
C LEU A 464 19.79 28.36 42.29
N ASN A 465 19.04 27.42 41.71
CA ASN A 465 18.02 26.70 42.47
C ASN A 465 18.57 25.38 43.01
N ASP A 466 18.03 24.93 44.14
CA ASP A 466 18.43 23.73 44.90
C ASP A 466 18.33 22.42 44.08
N ILE A 467 17.74 22.44 42.86
CA ILE A 467 17.71 21.27 41.96
C ILE A 467 18.98 21.18 41.11
N THR A 468 19.54 22.33 40.74
CA THR A 468 20.78 22.44 39.95
C THR A 468 22.01 22.69 40.81
N ASP A 469 21.80 23.27 41.99
CA ASP A 469 22.79 23.44 43.02
C ASP A 469 22.95 22.12 43.81
N LEU A 470 24.16 21.55 43.77
CA LEU A 470 24.48 20.26 44.38
C LEU A 470 25.37 20.40 45.62
N ASP A 471 25.81 21.62 45.93
CA ASP A 471 26.60 22.01 47.09
C ASP A 471 25.83 23.06 47.89
N ASP A 472 25.06 22.56 48.86
CA ASP A 472 24.23 23.24 49.86
C ASP A 472 25.04 24.20 50.80
N ASP A 473 26.21 24.73 50.36
CA ASP A 473 27.14 25.56 51.15
C ASP A 473 27.82 26.74 50.43
N ASN A 474 27.06 27.78 50.02
CA ASN A 474 27.47 29.21 49.91
C ASN A 474 28.98 29.55 50.01
N ASP A 475 29.77 29.31 48.94
CA ASP A 475 31.18 29.74 48.82
C ASP A 475 31.51 30.70 47.66
#